data_AF-A0A9D3VZI4-F1
#
_entry.id   AF-A0A9D3VZI4-F1
#
_cell.length_a   1.000
_cell.length_b   1.000
_cell.length_c   1.000
_cell.angle_alpha   90.00
_cell.angle_beta   90.00
_cell.angle_gamma   90.00
#
_symmetry.space_group_name_H-M   'P 1'
#
loop_
_entity.id
_entity.type
_entity.pdbx_description
1 polymer ?
#
loop_
_entity_poly.entity_id
_entity_poly.type
_entity_poly.pdbx_seq_one_letter_code
_entity_poly.pdbx_strand_id
1 'polypeptide(L)'
;MRTQCSSFMLKLEKLTTFFYVNFSCKIGSPSPLVLDGVDLKLISVKVNGKELKEGAYILDSCHLTLSSPPGNKFTLEIDTEIQPQKNTLLEGLYKSSGNFCTQCE
;
A
#
# COMPACT_ATOMS: atom_id res chain seq x y z
N MET A 1 -14.50 30.24 33.26
CA MET A 1 -14.84 29.23 32.24
C MET A 1 -13.77 29.27 31.16
N ARG A 2 -12.76 28.39 31.23
CA ARG A 2 -11.70 28.27 30.21
C ARG A 2 -11.98 27.00 29.42
N THR A 3 -12.35 27.17 28.16
CA THR A 3 -12.47 26.09 27.18
C THR A 3 -11.06 25.55 26.92
N GLN A 4 -10.76 24.35 27.42
CA GLN A 4 -9.59 23.61 26.95
C GLN A 4 -9.93 23.07 25.56
N CYS A 5 -9.52 23.78 24.51
CA CYS A 5 -9.32 23.17 23.20
C CYS A 5 -8.09 22.28 23.31
N SER A 6 -8.28 21.03 23.73
CA SER A 6 -7.31 19.97 23.50
C SER A 6 -7.24 19.72 21.99
N SER A 7 -6.40 20.49 21.32
CA SER A 7 -5.97 20.23 19.95
C SER A 7 -5.24 18.89 19.95
N PHE A 8 -5.99 17.82 19.67
CA PHE A 8 -5.41 16.55 19.26
C PHE A 8 -4.76 16.80 17.90
N MET A 9 -3.52 17.26 17.90
CA MET A 9 -2.67 17.17 16.72
C MET A 9 -2.52 15.68 16.43
N LEU A 10 -3.32 15.17 15.49
CA LEU A 10 -3.02 13.90 14.85
C LEU A 10 -1.60 14.07 14.31
N LYS A 11 -0.63 13.47 15.01
CA LYS A 11 0.72 13.29 14.50
C LYS A 11 0.60 12.32 13.33
N LEU A 12 0.20 12.85 12.18
CA LEU A 12 0.25 12.18 10.88
C LEU A 12 1.73 12.10 10.45
N GLU A 13 2.58 11.55 11.31
CA GLU A 13 3.98 11.23 11.03
C GLU A 13 4.07 9.95 10.21
N LYS A 14 3.03 9.10 10.29
CA LYS A 14 2.84 7.85 9.55
C LYS A 14 1.38 7.73 9.16
N LEU A 15 1.12 7.37 7.90
CA LEU A 15 -0.19 7.00 7.41
C LEU A 15 -0.14 5.55 6.98
N THR A 16 -1.10 4.76 7.47
CA THR A 16 -1.36 3.42 6.95
C THR A 16 -2.34 3.56 5.80
N THR A 17 -1.92 3.16 4.61
CA THR A 17 -2.77 3.12 3.42
C THR A 17 -3.18 1.67 3.20
N PHE A 18 -4.49 1.45 3.09
CA PHE A 18 -5.08 0.18 2.69
C PHE A 18 -5.28 0.21 1.19
N PHE A 19 -4.65 -0.71 0.47
CA PHE A 19 -4.83 -0.87 -0.97
C PHE A 19 -5.59 -2.17 -1.24
N TYR A 20 -6.73 -2.05 -1.90
CA TYR A 20 -7.62 -3.17 -2.19
C TYR A 20 -7.78 -3.30 -3.71
N VAL A 21 -7.35 -4.43 -4.28
CA VAL A 21 -7.46 -4.70 -5.72
C VAL A 21 -8.07 -6.07 -5.96
N ASN A 22 -9.05 -6.11 -6.86
CA ASN A 22 -9.57 -7.38 -7.37
C ASN A 22 -8.81 -7.76 -8.64
N PHE A 23 -8.16 -8.91 -8.63
CA PHE A 23 -7.48 -9.47 -9.79
C PHE A 23 -8.35 -10.52 -10.48
N SER A 24 -8.59 -10.32 -11.77
CA SER A 24 -9.20 -11.34 -12.63
C SER A 24 -8.17 -11.83 -13.64
N CYS A 25 -7.48 -12.93 -13.31
CA CYS A 25 -6.67 -13.63 -14.30
C CYS A 25 -7.58 -14.45 -15.24
N LYS A 26 -7.25 -14.49 -16.54
CA LYS A 26 -7.87 -15.46 -17.45
C LYS A 26 -7.33 -16.83 -17.08
N ILE A 27 -8.23 -17.78 -16.82
CA ILE A 27 -7.92 -19.16 -16.47
C ILE A 27 -6.90 -19.71 -17.49
N GLY A 28 -5.71 -20.10 -17.04
CA GLY A 28 -4.76 -20.87 -17.85
C GLY A 28 -3.31 -20.38 -17.94
N SER A 29 -2.94 -19.23 -17.37
CA SER A 29 -1.52 -18.83 -17.31
C SER A 29 -1.13 -18.40 -15.89
N PRO A 30 -0.40 -19.23 -15.13
CA PRO A 30 0.23 -18.83 -13.88
C PRO A 30 1.43 -17.92 -14.20
N SER A 31 1.15 -16.73 -14.70
CA SER A 31 2.16 -15.70 -14.85
C SER A 31 2.35 -15.02 -13.50
N PRO A 32 3.60 -14.66 -13.14
CA PRO A 32 3.85 -13.92 -11.92
C PRO A 32 3.08 -12.59 -11.97
N LEU A 33 2.41 -12.25 -10.86
CA LEU A 33 1.81 -10.93 -10.68
C LEU A 33 2.88 -10.04 -10.05
N VAL A 34 3.30 -9.02 -10.79
CA VAL A 34 4.27 -8.01 -10.35
C VAL A 34 3.52 -6.70 -10.14
N LEU A 35 3.70 -6.08 -8.99
CA LEU A 35 3.10 -4.80 -8.62
C LEU A 35 4.20 -3.81 -8.31
N ASP A 36 4.12 -2.65 -8.96
CA ASP A 36 5.03 -1.54 -8.72
C ASP A 36 4.68 -0.83 -7.40
N GLY A 37 5.68 -0.57 -6.59
CA GLY A 37 5.55 0.13 -5.31
C GLY A 37 6.90 0.65 -4.85
N VAL A 38 7.05 1.98 -4.79
CA VAL A 38 8.30 2.65 -4.41
C VAL A 38 8.12 3.36 -3.07
N ASP A 39 9.13 3.27 -2.20
CA ASP A 39 9.14 3.88 -0.87
C ASP A 39 7.95 3.52 0.02
N LEU A 40 7.41 2.31 -0.17
CA LEU A 40 6.32 1.74 0.61
C LEU A 40 6.88 0.76 1.64
N LYS A 41 6.51 0.92 2.91
CA LYS A 41 6.76 -0.12 3.91
C LYS A 41 5.59 -1.11 3.88
N LEU A 42 5.84 -2.33 3.41
CA LEU A 42 4.84 -3.40 3.44
C LEU A 42 4.50 -3.79 4.88
N ILE A 43 3.20 -3.86 5.21
CA ILE A 43 2.68 -4.28 6.52
C ILE A 43 2.05 -5.67 6.41
N SER A 44 1.18 -5.90 5.43
CA SER A 44 0.55 -7.20 5.21
C SER A 44 0.15 -7.40 3.75
N VAL A 45 0.04 -8.66 3.33
CA VAL A 45 -0.53 -9.06 2.04
C VAL A 45 -1.51 -10.20 2.28
N LYS A 46 -2.73 -10.08 1.75
CA LYS A 46 -3.76 -11.12 1.85
C LYS A 46 -4.30 -11.46 0.48
N VAL A 47 -4.51 -12.75 0.24
CA VAL A 47 -5.20 -13.26 -0.94
C VAL A 47 -6.50 -13.91 -0.48
N ASN A 48 -7.63 -13.39 -0.98
CA ASN A 48 -8.98 -13.83 -0.58
C ASN A 48 -9.17 -13.82 0.96
N GLY A 49 -8.75 -12.74 1.62
CA GLY A 49 -8.80 -12.60 3.08
C GLY A 49 -7.78 -13.44 3.86
N LYS A 50 -6.96 -14.27 3.20
CA LYS A 50 -5.93 -15.08 3.86
C LYS A 50 -4.57 -14.41 3.76
N GLU A 51 -3.98 -14.13 4.92
CA GLU A 51 -2.65 -13.54 5.02
C GLU A 51 -1.56 -14.46 4.46
N LEU A 52 -0.68 -13.87 3.66
CA LEU A 52 0.49 -14.51 3.08
C LEU A 52 1.68 -14.37 4.03
N LYS A 53 2.44 -15.45 4.19
CA LYS A 53 3.68 -15.44 4.97
C LYS A 53 4.82 -14.87 4.14
N GLU A 54 5.82 -14.32 4.83
CA GLU A 54 7.13 -14.01 4.22
C GLU A 54 7.67 -15.27 3.54
N GLY A 55 7.90 -15.21 2.22
CA GLY A 55 8.26 -16.35 1.37
C GLY A 55 7.18 -16.81 0.39
N ALA A 56 5.92 -16.43 0.60
CA ALA A 56 4.86 -16.62 -0.41
C ALA A 56 4.86 -15.52 -1.50
N TYR A 57 5.67 -14.48 -1.29
CA TYR A 57 5.89 -13.38 -2.21
C TYR A 57 7.37 -12.95 -2.16
N ILE A 58 7.81 -12.28 -3.21
CA ILE A 58 9.13 -11.63 -3.28
C ILE A 58 8.89 -10.13 -3.19
N LEU A 59 9.59 -9.47 -2.27
CA LEU A 59 9.55 -8.02 -2.12
C LEU A 59 10.95 -7.48 -2.40
N ASP A 60 11.06 -6.56 -3.36
CA ASP A 60 12.24 -5.75 -3.58
C ASP A 60 11.92 -4.26 -3.36
N SER A 61 12.88 -3.37 -3.62
CA SER A 61 12.73 -1.93 -3.35
C SER A 61 11.63 -1.24 -4.17
N CYS A 62 11.24 -1.84 -5.30
CA CYS A 62 10.31 -1.24 -6.25
C CYS A 62 9.13 -2.15 -6.60
N HIS A 63 9.18 -3.44 -6.24
CA HIS A 63 8.17 -4.41 -6.66
C HIS A 63 7.77 -5.39 -5.56
N LEU A 64 6.49 -5.74 -5.56
CA LEU A 64 5.94 -6.92 -4.91
C LEU A 64 5.57 -7.95 -5.99
N THR A 65 6.17 -9.14 -5.91
CA THR A 65 5.92 -10.23 -6.86
C THR A 65 5.27 -11.42 -6.18
N LEU A 66 4.11 -11.84 -6.69
CA LEU A 66 3.48 -13.12 -6.40
C LEU A 66 3.83 -14.08 -7.53
N SER A 67 4.74 -15.02 -7.29
CA SER A 67 5.24 -15.94 -8.33
C SER A 67 4.18 -16.91 -8.86
N SER A 68 3.22 -17.30 -8.03
CA SER A 68 2.15 -18.24 -8.39
C SER A 68 0.82 -17.77 -7.80
N PRO A 69 0.21 -16.70 -8.35
CA PRO A 69 -1.10 -16.25 -7.90
C PRO A 69 -2.19 -17.30 -8.24
N PRO A 70 -3.35 -17.25 -7.58
CA PRO A 70 -4.46 -18.14 -7.92
C PRO A 70 -4.82 -18.06 -9.42
N GLY A 71 -5.03 -19.21 -10.06
CA GLY A 71 -5.37 -19.29 -11.48
C GLY A 71 -6.82 -18.88 -11.82
N ASN A 72 -7.60 -18.49 -10.83
CA ASN A 72 -8.96 -17.98 -10.94
C ASN A 72 -9.03 -16.52 -10.47
N LYS A 73 -10.23 -15.93 -10.44
CA LYS A 73 -10.41 -14.60 -9.85
C LYS A 73 -10.08 -14.63 -8.36
N PHE A 74 -9.33 -13.64 -7.89
CA PHE A 74 -9.00 -13.50 -6.48
C PHE A 74 -8.94 -12.02 -6.10
N THR A 75 -9.12 -11.77 -4.80
CA THR A 75 -8.93 -10.46 -4.19
C THR A 75 -7.54 -10.40 -3.58
N LEU A 76 -6.81 -9.33 -3.86
CA LEU A 76 -5.54 -9.01 -3.23
C LEU A 76 -5.70 -7.77 -2.35
N GLU A 77 -5.36 -7.92 -1.08
CA GLU A 77 -5.37 -6.84 -0.10
C GLU A 77 -3.92 -6.60 0.32
N ILE A 78 -3.48 -5.36 0.24
CA ILE A 78 -2.12 -4.95 0.60
C ILE A 78 -2.21 -3.79 1.57
N ASP A 79 -1.62 -3.98 2.75
CA ASP A 79 -1.47 -2.93 3.74
C ASP A 79 -0.06 -2.37 3.65
N THR A 80 0.07 -1.06 3.44
CA THR A 80 1.37 -0.37 3.44
C THR A 80 1.36 0.82 4.39
N GLU A 81 2.53 1.10 4.97
CA GLU A 81 2.79 2.32 5.72
C GLU A 81 3.63 3.26 4.85
N ILE A 82 3.19 4.51 4.76
CA ILE A 82 3.90 5.57 4.05
C ILE A 82 4.12 6.77 4.97
N GLN A 83 5.14 7.57 4.64
CA GLN A 83 5.46 8.81 5.34
C GLN A 83 5.39 10.01 4.37
N PRO A 84 4.18 10.53 4.06
CA PRO A 84 4.03 11.61 3.08
C PRO A 84 4.76 12.89 3.45
N GLN A 85 5.03 13.11 4.75
CA GLN A 85 5.81 14.26 5.22
C GLN A 85 7.29 14.19 4.83
N LYS A 86 7.79 12.99 4.51
CA LYS A 86 9.16 12.77 4.05
C LYS A 86 9.24 12.54 2.54
N ASN A 87 8.11 12.50 1.85
CA ASN A 87 8.07 12.31 0.40
C ASN A 87 8.48 13.62 -0.29
N THR A 88 9.74 13.70 -0.71
CA THR A 88 10.31 14.86 -1.43
C THR A 88 10.13 14.76 -2.94
N LEU A 89 9.66 13.62 -3.46
CA LEU A 89 9.48 13.38 -4.88
C LEU A 89 8.20 14.05 -5.42
N LEU A 90 7.27 14.40 -4.53
CA LEU A 90 5.96 15.01 -4.87
C LEU A 90 5.12 14.15 -5.82
N GLU A 91 5.40 12.84 -5.85
CA GLU A 91 4.65 11.83 -6.57
C GLU A 91 3.89 10.94 -5.57
N GLY A 92 2.79 10.33 -6.01
CA GLY A 92 1.93 9.57 -5.10
C GLY A 92 1.34 10.48 -4.01
N LEU A 93 1.29 10.01 -2.76
CA LEU A 93 0.79 10.79 -1.62
C LEU A 93 1.95 11.53 -0.91
N TYR A 94 1.86 12.86 -0.82
CA TYR A 94 2.86 13.73 -0.20
C TYR A 94 2.22 14.88 0.60
N LYS A 95 3.03 15.63 1.35
CA LYS A 95 2.58 16.80 2.10
C LYS A 95 3.16 18.09 1.51
N SER A 96 2.30 19.04 1.14
CA SER A 96 2.69 20.37 0.66
C SER A 96 1.95 21.46 1.42
N SER A 97 2.68 22.47 1.91
CA SER A 97 2.12 23.63 2.65
C SER A 97 1.13 23.28 3.78
N GLY A 98 1.38 22.15 4.46
CA GLY A 98 0.52 21.67 5.55
C GLY A 98 -0.61 20.73 5.13
N ASN A 99 -0.89 20.59 3.83
CA ASN A 99 -1.96 19.76 3.26
C ASN A 99 -1.40 18.45 2.66
N PHE A 100 -2.22 17.40 2.62
CA PHE A 100 -1.89 16.16 1.90
C PHE A 100 -2.39 16.24 0.46
N CYS A 101 -1.55 15.83 -0.48
CA CYS A 101 -1.78 15.90 -1.92
C CYS A 101 -1.49 14.54 -2.55
N THR A 102 -2.24 14.18 -3.60
CA THR A 102 -1.98 13.00 -4.44
C THR A 102 -1.66 13.45 -5.86
N GLN A 103 -0.56 12.97 -6.44
CA GLN A 103 -0.22 13.20 -7.83
C GLN A 103 0.18 11.89 -8.52
N CYS A 104 -0.52 11.56 -9.61
CA CYS A 104 -0.15 10.49 -10.52
C CYS A 104 -0.14 11.10 -11.93
N GLU A 105 1.02 11.13 -12.61
CA GLU A 105 1.12 11.51 -14.03
C GLU A 105 0.89 10.33 -14.96
#